data_AF-A0A845HC42-F1
#
_entry.id   AF-A0A845HC42-F1
#
_cell.length_a   1.000
_cell.length_b   1.000
_cell.length_c   1.000
_cell.angle_alpha   90.00
_cell.angle_beta   90.00
_cell.angle_gamma   90.00
#
_symmetry.space_group_name_H-M   'P 1'
#
loop_
_entity.id
_entity.type
_entity.pdbx_description
1 polymer ?
#
loop_
_entity_poly.entity_id
_entity_poly.type
_entity_poly.pdbx_seq_one_letter_code
_entity_poly.pdbx_strand_id
1 'polypeptide(L)'
;MALSVRALIAHCVNQVIRQYYPEQYCSLCHVYAVIGSNLASIVLGRVYRPVAGLAAVDCGGGQLMRMMDNSAFANPAGGSYHCWIESADDLIAECEVIDLTFRHNHVYAVKNGYGWQRELPPDFLWGPRSSIVVQAPPDAIPSAFPDGTVWLHETDEGWQWMTQQLLAHQNAFVALTAEALKLFQASLPPQSTLLAQQASAPATMAMAEP
;
A
#
# COMPACT_ATOMS: atom_id res chain seq x y z
N MET A 1 20.12 14.51 -4.82
CA MET A 1 18.77 14.98 -5.14
C MET A 1 17.87 14.69 -3.95
N ALA A 2 17.07 15.65 -3.49
CA ALA A 2 16.10 15.40 -2.43
C ALA A 2 14.98 14.49 -2.98
N LEU A 3 14.61 13.45 -2.23
CA LEU A 3 13.47 12.59 -2.59
C LEU A 3 12.18 13.42 -2.52
N SER A 4 11.23 13.15 -3.41
CA SER A 4 9.86 13.66 -3.23
C SER A 4 9.27 13.09 -1.94
N VAL A 5 8.26 13.76 -1.36
CA VAL A 5 7.59 13.27 -0.14
C VAL A 5 7.08 11.83 -0.32
N ARG A 6 6.46 11.53 -1.47
CA ARG A 6 6.00 10.17 -1.83
C ARG A 6 7.13 9.15 -1.84
N ALA A 7 8.25 9.48 -2.48
CA ALA A 7 9.42 8.61 -2.54
C ALA A 7 10.06 8.42 -1.15
N LEU A 8 10.05 9.45 -0.31
CA LEU A 8 10.56 9.36 1.05
C LEU A 8 9.69 8.47 1.94
N ILE A 9 8.36 8.58 1.85
CA ILE A 9 7.41 7.66 2.52
C ILE A 9 7.72 6.21 2.10
N ALA A 10 7.74 5.94 0.79
CA ALA A 10 7.99 4.60 0.26
C ALA A 10 9.35 4.05 0.72
N HIS A 11 10.38 4.89 0.75
CA HIS A 11 11.72 4.54 1.22
C HIS A 11 11.72 4.16 2.71
N CYS A 12 11.17 5.00 3.58
CA CYS A 12 11.16 4.77 5.02
C CYS A 12 10.38 3.50 5.39
N VAL A 13 9.21 3.28 4.79
CA VAL A 13 8.42 2.05 5.01
C VAL A 13 9.23 0.81 4.61
N ASN A 14 9.82 0.83 3.42
CA ASN A 14 10.63 -0.30 2.94
C ASN A 14 11.86 -0.54 3.83
N GLN A 15 12.52 0.52 4.32
CA GLN A 15 13.66 0.36 5.23
C GLN A 15 13.26 -0.32 6.54
N VAL A 16 12.18 0.14 7.19
CA VAL A 16 11.68 -0.50 8.42
C VAL A 16 11.35 -1.96 8.17
N ILE A 17 10.58 -2.26 7.12
CA ILE A 17 10.15 -3.64 6.89
C ILE A 17 11.35 -4.55 6.58
N ARG A 18 12.33 -4.08 5.80
CA ARG A 18 13.55 -4.87 5.54
C ARG A 18 14.42 -5.06 6.78
N GLN A 19 14.42 -4.12 7.71
CA GLN A 19 15.16 -4.25 8.98
C GLN A 19 14.57 -5.34 9.87
N TYR A 20 13.23 -5.39 10.00
CA TYR A 20 12.56 -6.34 10.88
C TYR A 20 12.26 -7.70 10.22
N TYR A 21 12.11 -7.73 8.89
CA TYR A 21 11.75 -8.91 8.11
C TYR A 21 12.68 -9.11 6.90
N PRO A 22 14.00 -9.27 7.11
CA PRO A 22 15.00 -9.26 6.03
C PRO A 22 14.83 -10.39 5.00
N GLU A 23 14.16 -11.48 5.37
CA GLU A 23 13.96 -12.65 4.51
C GLU A 23 12.58 -12.66 3.84
N GLN A 24 11.55 -12.09 4.47
CA GLN A 24 10.17 -12.12 4.00
C GLN A 24 9.67 -10.80 3.41
N TYR A 25 10.45 -9.72 3.43
CA TYR A 25 9.98 -8.37 3.03
C TYR A 25 9.27 -8.30 1.67
N CYS A 26 9.61 -9.16 0.70
CA CYS A 26 8.98 -9.16 -0.61
C CYS A 26 7.56 -9.78 -0.64
N SER A 27 7.12 -10.44 0.43
CA SER A 27 5.81 -11.12 0.53
C SER A 27 4.92 -10.56 1.65
N LEU A 28 5.25 -9.37 2.18
CA LEU A 28 4.54 -8.75 3.30
C LEU A 28 3.65 -7.57 2.86
N CYS A 29 2.94 -7.69 1.72
CA CYS A 29 2.12 -6.60 1.16
C CYS A 29 1.16 -5.95 2.18
N HIS A 30 0.55 -6.73 3.06
CA HIS A 30 -0.31 -6.21 4.13
C HIS A 30 0.44 -5.30 5.12
N VAL A 31 1.67 -5.64 5.52
CA VAL A 31 2.48 -4.82 6.44
C VAL A 31 2.87 -3.50 5.77
N TYR A 32 3.24 -3.53 4.48
CA TYR A 32 3.49 -2.31 3.69
C TYR A 32 2.25 -1.45 3.58
N ALA A 33 1.08 -2.05 3.29
CA ALA A 33 -0.18 -1.34 3.16
C ALA A 33 -0.55 -0.63 4.47
N VAL A 34 -0.50 -1.33 5.60
CA VAL A 34 -0.89 -0.77 6.91
C VAL A 34 0.07 0.33 7.38
N ILE A 35 1.38 0.07 7.37
CA ILE A 35 2.36 1.07 7.81
C ILE A 35 2.36 2.26 6.83
N GLY A 36 2.28 1.97 5.54
CA GLY A 36 2.26 2.98 4.49
C GLY A 36 1.04 3.88 4.56
N SER A 37 -0.15 3.32 4.77
CA SER A 37 -1.38 4.11 4.92
C SER A 37 -1.32 5.03 6.14
N ASN A 38 -0.83 4.51 7.27
CA ASN A 38 -0.68 5.31 8.49
C ASN A 38 0.33 6.45 8.28
N LEU A 39 1.52 6.14 7.75
CA LEU A 39 2.55 7.16 7.52
C LEU A 39 2.11 8.20 6.49
N ALA A 40 1.51 7.77 5.37
CA ALA A 40 0.96 8.68 4.37
C ALA A 40 -0.12 9.59 4.98
N SER A 41 -0.98 9.05 5.84
CA SER A 41 -2.03 9.83 6.50
C SER A 41 -1.45 10.90 7.42
N ILE A 42 -0.46 10.54 8.24
CA ILE A 42 0.23 11.47 9.14
C ILE A 42 0.95 12.57 8.35
N VAL A 43 1.72 12.20 7.32
CA VAL A 43 2.58 13.12 6.57
C VAL A 43 1.77 14.06 5.67
N LEU A 44 0.68 13.57 5.08
CA LEU A 44 -0.11 14.32 4.11
C LEU A 44 -1.36 14.98 4.71
N GLY A 45 -1.67 14.71 5.98
CA GLY A 45 -2.87 15.23 6.64
C GLY A 45 -4.17 14.79 5.96
N ARG A 46 -4.20 13.56 5.45
CA ARG A 46 -5.29 12.95 4.66
C ARG A 46 -5.61 11.57 5.19
N VAL A 47 -6.77 11.02 4.88
CA VAL A 47 -7.12 9.66 5.25
C VAL A 47 -6.73 8.70 4.13
N TYR A 48 -5.82 7.77 4.45
CA TYR A 48 -5.51 6.60 3.63
C TYR A 48 -5.84 5.33 4.41
N ARG A 49 -6.38 4.34 3.72
CA ARG A 49 -6.73 3.03 4.29
C ARG A 49 -5.94 1.91 3.61
N PRO A 50 -5.51 0.87 4.35
CA PRO A 50 -5.02 -0.35 3.73
C PRO A 50 -6.20 -1.13 3.13
N VAL A 51 -5.97 -1.76 1.99
CA VAL A 51 -6.94 -2.54 1.24
C VAL A 51 -6.36 -3.90 0.93
N ALA A 52 -7.19 -4.93 0.96
CA ALA A 52 -6.81 -6.28 0.55
C ALA A 52 -7.85 -6.84 -0.43
N GLY A 53 -7.37 -7.60 -1.40
CA GLY A 53 -8.22 -8.22 -2.39
C GLY A 53 -7.42 -8.98 -3.44
N LEU A 54 -7.99 -9.04 -4.63
CA LEU A 54 -7.40 -9.71 -5.76
C LEU A 54 -6.59 -8.73 -6.60
N ALA A 55 -5.54 -9.25 -7.25
CA ALA A 55 -4.71 -8.45 -8.13
C ALA A 55 -4.19 -9.25 -9.32
N ALA A 56 -3.84 -8.54 -10.38
CA ALA A 56 -3.04 -9.08 -11.46
C ALA A 56 -1.94 -8.09 -11.85
N VAL A 57 -0.78 -8.61 -12.19
CA VAL A 57 0.40 -7.84 -12.60
C VAL A 57 0.95 -8.44 -13.88
N ASP A 58 1.09 -7.61 -14.91
CA ASP A 58 1.65 -8.03 -16.19
C ASP A 58 3.18 -8.09 -16.09
N CYS A 59 3.71 -9.30 -16.28
CA CYS A 59 5.13 -9.62 -16.24
C CYS A 59 5.82 -9.45 -17.61
N GLY A 60 5.07 -9.12 -18.67
CA GLY A 60 5.55 -9.03 -20.05
C GLY A 60 5.55 -10.38 -20.77
N GLY A 61 5.77 -10.37 -22.09
CA GLY A 61 5.85 -11.58 -22.89
C GLY A 61 4.56 -12.43 -22.89
N GLY A 62 3.40 -11.80 -22.66
CA GLY A 62 2.11 -12.46 -22.54
C GLY A 62 1.89 -13.20 -21.22
N GLN A 63 2.74 -12.98 -20.20
CA GLN A 63 2.58 -13.57 -18.88
C GLN A 63 1.94 -12.60 -17.89
N LEU A 64 0.84 -13.04 -17.29
CA LEU A 64 0.12 -12.30 -16.27
C LEU A 64 0.16 -13.06 -14.94
N MET A 65 0.80 -12.47 -13.93
CA MET A 65 0.80 -13.01 -12.57
C MET A 65 -0.53 -12.67 -11.91
N ARG A 66 -1.35 -13.70 -11.65
CA ARG A 66 -2.69 -13.55 -11.07
C ARG A 66 -2.68 -13.94 -9.60
N MET A 67 -2.99 -12.98 -8.74
CA MET A 67 -3.24 -13.12 -7.31
C MET A 67 -4.74 -13.07 -7.08
N MET A 68 -5.44 -14.14 -7.46
CA MET A 68 -6.90 -14.15 -7.63
C MET A 68 -7.60 -15.32 -6.90
N ASP A 69 -7.15 -15.68 -5.71
CA ASP A 69 -7.74 -16.76 -4.91
C ASP A 69 -8.31 -16.21 -3.59
N ASN A 70 -9.64 -16.07 -3.51
CA ASN A 70 -10.29 -15.62 -2.26
C ASN A 70 -10.08 -16.59 -1.10
N SER A 71 -9.88 -17.89 -1.35
CA SER A 71 -9.63 -18.86 -0.28
C SER A 71 -8.28 -18.63 0.40
N ALA A 72 -7.37 -17.88 -0.26
CA ALA A 72 -6.07 -17.52 0.30
C ALA A 72 -6.17 -16.65 1.56
N PHE A 73 -7.26 -15.89 1.76
CA PHE A 73 -7.48 -15.11 2.98
C PHE A 73 -7.73 -15.99 4.21
N ALA A 74 -8.21 -17.21 4.03
CA ALA A 74 -8.36 -18.18 5.12
C ALA A 74 -7.05 -18.94 5.43
N ASN A 75 -6.01 -18.80 4.60
CA ASN A 75 -4.76 -19.52 4.77
C ASN A 75 -3.77 -18.73 5.66
N PRO A 76 -3.41 -19.24 6.85
CA PRO A 76 -2.47 -18.56 7.75
C PRO A 76 -1.03 -18.50 7.19
N ALA A 77 -0.69 -19.35 6.22
CA ALA A 77 0.60 -19.30 5.53
C ALA A 77 0.65 -18.21 4.43
N GLY A 78 -0.45 -17.51 4.20
CA GLY A 78 -0.63 -16.57 3.08
C GLY A 78 -1.11 -17.26 1.81
N GLY A 79 -1.16 -16.51 0.71
CA GLY A 79 -1.53 -17.08 -0.58
C GLY A 79 -1.70 -16.04 -1.68
N SER A 80 -2.53 -16.38 -2.67
CA SER A 80 -2.69 -15.65 -3.93
C SER A 80 -3.66 -14.47 -3.80
N TYR A 81 -3.28 -13.47 -3.00
CA TYR A 81 -3.97 -12.19 -2.84
C TYR A 81 -2.95 -11.03 -2.82
N HIS A 82 -3.43 -9.79 -2.85
CA HIS A 82 -2.57 -8.61 -2.73
C HIS A 82 -3.16 -7.56 -1.78
N CYS A 83 -2.29 -6.71 -1.24
CA CYS A 83 -2.69 -5.56 -0.42
C CYS A 83 -2.09 -4.27 -0.98
N TRP A 84 -2.89 -3.22 -0.99
CA TRP A 84 -2.50 -1.87 -1.44
C TRP A 84 -3.11 -0.83 -0.50
N ILE A 85 -2.98 0.45 -0.85
CA ILE A 85 -3.51 1.57 -0.08
C ILE A 85 -4.42 2.39 -0.99
N GLU A 86 -5.52 2.88 -0.44
CA GLU A 86 -6.41 3.81 -1.11
C GLU A 86 -6.62 5.06 -0.26
N SER A 87 -6.74 6.23 -0.90
CA SER A 87 -7.28 7.40 -0.22
C SER A 87 -8.75 7.17 0.12
N ALA A 88 -9.18 7.55 1.32
CA ALA A 88 -10.55 7.35 1.82
C ALA A 88 -11.23 8.65 2.27
N ASP A 89 -10.66 9.81 1.93
CA ASP A 89 -11.30 11.11 2.15
C ASP A 89 -12.41 11.35 1.12
N ASP A 90 -13.63 11.61 1.59
CA ASP A 90 -14.78 12.01 0.75
C ASP A 90 -14.54 13.33 -0.02
N LEU A 91 -13.54 14.11 0.40
CA LEU A 91 -13.18 15.40 -0.19
C LEU A 91 -12.34 15.28 -1.46
N ILE A 92 -11.89 14.07 -1.82
CA ILE A 92 -11.05 13.85 -3.00
C ILE A 92 -11.92 13.45 -4.19
N ALA A 93 -11.80 14.18 -5.28
CA ALA A 93 -12.56 13.93 -6.51
C ALA A 93 -12.23 12.59 -7.17
N GLU A 94 -11.02 12.05 -6.94
CA GLU A 94 -10.59 10.77 -7.47
C GLU A 94 -9.72 10.01 -6.45
N CYS A 95 -10.07 8.74 -6.18
CA CYS A 95 -9.30 7.88 -5.29
C CYS A 95 -7.85 7.74 -5.78
N GLU A 96 -6.88 8.01 -4.90
CA GLU A 96 -5.48 7.67 -5.13
C GLU A 96 -5.22 6.22 -4.71
N VAL A 97 -4.45 5.50 -5.51
CA VAL A 97 -3.96 4.15 -5.23
C VAL A 97 -2.47 4.20 -4.97
N ILE A 98 -2.02 3.51 -3.93
CA ILE A 98 -0.60 3.37 -3.59
C ILE A 98 -0.26 1.89 -3.42
N ASP A 99 0.78 1.44 -4.11
CA ASP A 99 1.39 0.12 -3.92
C ASP A 99 2.89 0.30 -3.64
N LEU A 100 3.24 0.21 -2.34
CA LEU A 100 4.62 0.33 -1.88
C LEU A 100 5.42 -0.97 -2.07
N THR A 101 4.73 -2.08 -2.34
CA THR A 101 5.35 -3.38 -2.64
C THR A 101 5.62 -3.60 -4.12
N PHE A 102 5.15 -2.72 -5.00
CA PHE A 102 5.30 -2.87 -6.45
C PHE A 102 6.74 -3.13 -6.89
N ARG A 103 7.71 -2.49 -6.22
CA ARG A 103 9.16 -2.72 -6.39
C ARG A 103 9.60 -4.18 -6.31
N HIS A 104 8.84 -5.01 -5.59
CA HIS A 104 9.15 -6.40 -5.34
C HIS A 104 8.45 -7.35 -6.33
N ASN A 105 7.59 -6.84 -7.21
CA ASN A 105 6.81 -7.68 -8.13
C ASN A 105 7.68 -8.53 -9.04
N HIS A 106 8.81 -8.01 -9.52
CA HIS A 106 9.80 -8.82 -10.25
C HIS A 106 10.28 -10.02 -9.42
N VAL A 107 10.73 -9.77 -8.19
CA VAL A 107 11.25 -10.82 -7.30
C VAL A 107 10.16 -11.82 -6.93
N TYR A 108 8.96 -11.33 -6.63
CA TYR A 108 7.82 -12.16 -6.28
C TYR A 108 7.37 -13.03 -7.47
N ALA A 109 7.30 -12.47 -8.68
CA ALA A 109 6.98 -13.20 -9.90
C ALA A 109 7.96 -14.35 -10.14
N VAL A 110 9.27 -14.07 -10.12
CA VAL A 110 10.31 -15.09 -10.34
C VAL A 110 10.25 -16.19 -9.27
N LYS A 111 10.07 -15.83 -8.00
CA LYS A 111 9.95 -16.81 -6.90
C LYS A 111 8.73 -17.73 -7.05
N ASN A 112 7.68 -17.27 -7.72
CA ASN A 112 6.45 -18.02 -7.94
C ASN A 112 6.38 -18.65 -9.35
N GLY A 113 7.52 -18.77 -10.05
CA GLY A 113 7.61 -19.49 -11.33
C GLY A 113 7.15 -18.70 -12.55
N TYR A 114 6.91 -17.39 -12.42
CA TYR A 114 6.62 -16.51 -13.55
C TYR A 114 7.92 -15.94 -14.13
N GLY A 115 8.00 -15.85 -15.45
CA GLY A 115 9.07 -15.14 -16.14
C GLY A 115 8.78 -13.64 -16.19
N TRP A 116 9.78 -12.83 -15.84
CA TRP A 116 9.68 -11.37 -15.98
C TRP A 116 10.43 -10.91 -17.22
N GLN A 117 9.70 -10.25 -18.12
CA GLN A 117 10.20 -9.77 -19.41
C GLN A 117 9.99 -8.26 -19.60
N ARG A 118 9.50 -7.56 -18.57
CA ARG A 118 9.44 -6.08 -18.55
C ARG A 118 10.71 -5.48 -17.97
N GLU A 119 10.80 -4.16 -18.07
CA GLU A 119 11.73 -3.39 -17.24
C GLU A 119 11.49 -3.65 -15.74
N LEU A 120 12.50 -3.38 -14.92
CA LEU A 120 12.34 -3.51 -13.47
C LEU A 120 11.25 -2.54 -12.98
N PRO A 121 10.38 -3.00 -12.06
CA PRO A 121 9.30 -2.15 -11.56
C PRO A 121 9.87 -0.93 -10.82
N PRO A 122 9.20 0.24 -10.89
CA PRO A 122 9.52 1.38 -10.05
C PRO A 122 9.43 1.02 -8.57
N ASP A 123 10.03 1.87 -7.74
CA ASP A 123 10.05 1.73 -6.28
C ASP A 123 8.65 1.66 -5.64
N PHE A 124 7.62 2.22 -6.29
CA PHE A 124 6.24 2.18 -5.84
C PHE A 124 5.32 2.61 -6.99
N LEU A 125 4.02 2.33 -6.86
CA LEU A 125 2.97 3.02 -7.61
C LEU A 125 2.27 4.00 -6.68
N TRP A 126 2.01 5.23 -7.14
CA TRP A 126 1.24 6.23 -6.39
C TRP A 126 0.63 7.25 -7.33
N GLY A 127 -0.70 7.28 -7.42
CA GLY A 127 -1.41 8.19 -8.29
C GLY A 127 -2.91 7.92 -8.36
N PRO A 128 -3.64 8.65 -9.22
CA PRO A 128 -5.07 8.48 -9.36
C PRO A 128 -5.42 7.09 -9.88
N ARG A 129 -6.52 6.50 -9.39
CA ARG A 129 -6.96 5.15 -9.76
C ARG A 129 -7.07 4.98 -11.27
N SER A 130 -7.58 5.97 -12.00
CA SER A 130 -7.71 5.91 -13.47
C SER A 130 -6.38 5.75 -14.21
N SER A 131 -5.27 6.18 -13.58
CA SER A 131 -3.92 6.11 -14.17
C SER A 131 -3.17 4.84 -13.80
N ILE A 132 -3.58 4.15 -12.73
CA ILE A 132 -2.87 2.98 -12.17
C ILE A 132 -3.64 1.69 -12.39
N VAL A 133 -4.97 1.72 -12.26
CA VAL A 133 -5.79 0.52 -12.20
C VAL A 133 -6.49 0.28 -13.53
N VAL A 134 -6.16 -0.85 -14.16
CA VAL A 134 -6.88 -1.39 -15.31
C VAL A 134 -8.32 -1.73 -14.89
N GLN A 135 -9.29 -1.07 -15.53
CA GLN A 135 -10.71 -1.32 -15.26
C GLN A 135 -11.22 -2.49 -16.11
N ALA A 136 -11.43 -3.63 -15.47
CA ALA A 136 -12.03 -4.81 -16.09
C ALA A 136 -12.75 -5.65 -15.01
N PRO A 137 -13.86 -6.35 -15.34
CA PRO A 137 -14.41 -7.34 -14.44
C PRO A 137 -13.47 -8.57 -14.32
N PRO A 138 -13.55 -9.36 -13.23
CA PRO A 138 -12.62 -10.47 -12.98
C PRO A 138 -12.54 -11.52 -14.10
N ASP A 139 -13.62 -11.73 -14.84
CA ASP A 139 -13.74 -12.67 -15.95
C ASP A 139 -13.26 -12.12 -17.31
N ALA A 140 -12.99 -10.81 -17.40
CA ALA A 140 -12.55 -10.15 -18.63
C ALA A 140 -11.25 -9.35 -18.45
N ILE A 141 -10.38 -9.77 -17.52
CA ILE A 141 -9.06 -9.15 -17.33
C ILE A 141 -8.22 -9.31 -18.62
N PRO A 142 -7.70 -8.21 -19.20
CA PRO A 142 -6.84 -8.25 -20.39
C PRO A 142 -5.61 -9.13 -20.20
N SER A 143 -5.07 -9.67 -21.30
CA SER A 143 -3.85 -10.49 -21.28
C SER A 143 -2.55 -9.68 -21.15
N ALA A 144 -2.61 -8.36 -21.32
CA ALA A 144 -1.49 -7.44 -21.17
C ALA A 144 -1.97 -6.07 -20.67
N PHE A 145 -1.12 -5.38 -19.91
CA PHE A 145 -1.40 -4.08 -19.30
C PHE A 145 -0.37 -3.03 -19.74
N PRO A 146 -0.75 -1.74 -19.85
CA PRO A 146 0.21 -0.65 -19.99
C PRO A 146 1.29 -0.66 -18.89
N ASP A 147 2.47 -0.14 -19.19
CA ASP A 147 3.55 -0.02 -18.18
C ASP A 147 3.07 0.79 -16.98
N GLY A 148 3.46 0.35 -15.77
CA GLY A 148 3.09 1.04 -14.53
C GLY A 148 1.62 0.89 -14.12
N THR A 149 0.87 -0.03 -14.72
CA THR A 149 -0.51 -0.32 -14.35
C THR A 149 -0.70 -1.73 -13.81
N VAL A 150 -1.76 -1.91 -13.03
CA VAL A 150 -2.15 -3.17 -12.38
C VAL A 150 -3.65 -3.35 -12.45
N TRP A 151 -4.14 -4.58 -12.29
CA TRP A 151 -5.54 -4.81 -12.00
C TRP A 151 -5.70 -5.07 -10.50
N LEU A 152 -6.65 -4.39 -9.86
CA LEU A 152 -6.92 -4.48 -8.41
C LEU A 152 -8.43 -4.56 -8.17
N HIS A 153 -8.84 -5.46 -7.30
CA HIS A 153 -10.24 -5.67 -6.94
C HIS A 153 -10.36 -6.01 -5.46
N GLU A 154 -10.90 -5.08 -4.68
CA GLU A 154 -11.25 -5.34 -3.27
C GLU A 154 -12.39 -6.36 -3.21
N THR A 155 -12.35 -7.21 -2.19
CA THR A 155 -13.32 -8.29 -1.95
C THR A 155 -13.78 -8.26 -0.51
N ASP A 156 -14.97 -8.80 -0.21
CA ASP A 156 -15.48 -8.88 1.16
C ASP A 156 -14.55 -9.71 2.07
N GLU A 157 -14.00 -10.82 1.56
CA GLU A 157 -13.02 -11.63 2.29
C GLU A 157 -11.74 -10.85 2.61
N GLY A 158 -11.24 -10.11 1.63
CA GLY A 158 -10.08 -9.23 1.81
C GLY A 158 -10.34 -8.11 2.83
N TRP A 159 -11.50 -7.46 2.78
CA TRP A 159 -11.91 -6.45 3.75
C TRP A 159 -11.98 -7.02 5.17
N GLN A 160 -12.66 -8.15 5.35
CA GLN A 160 -12.78 -8.81 6.64
C GLN A 160 -11.41 -9.24 7.18
N TRP A 161 -10.58 -9.83 6.32
CA TRP A 161 -9.23 -10.25 6.68
C TRP A 161 -8.36 -9.07 7.11
N MET A 162 -8.31 -7.99 6.33
CA MET A 162 -7.53 -6.79 6.67
C MET A 162 -8.00 -6.19 8.00
N THR A 163 -9.32 -6.14 8.23
CA THR A 163 -9.90 -5.69 9.51
C THR A 163 -9.42 -6.55 10.68
N GLN A 164 -9.41 -7.87 10.51
CA GLN A 164 -8.91 -8.79 11.55
C GLN A 164 -7.41 -8.62 11.80
N GLN A 165 -6.60 -8.43 10.76
CA GLN A 165 -5.17 -8.16 10.91
C GLN A 165 -4.92 -6.90 11.73
N LEU A 166 -5.65 -5.82 11.43
CA LEU A 166 -5.55 -4.55 12.16
C LEU A 166 -5.90 -4.71 13.63
N LEU A 167 -6.97 -5.45 13.95
CA LEU A 167 -7.39 -5.71 15.34
C LEU A 167 -6.40 -6.61 16.08
N ALA A 168 -5.92 -7.68 15.46
CA ALA A 168 -5.04 -8.66 16.09
C ALA A 168 -3.62 -8.13 16.32
N HIS A 169 -3.16 -7.21 15.47
CA HIS A 169 -1.75 -6.77 15.43
C HIS A 169 -1.57 -5.26 15.62
N GLN A 170 -2.58 -4.56 16.14
CA GLN A 170 -2.59 -3.10 16.30
C GLN A 170 -1.29 -2.53 16.90
N ASN A 171 -0.82 -3.10 18.02
CA ASN A 171 0.39 -2.63 18.70
C ASN A 171 1.65 -2.76 17.84
N ALA A 172 1.77 -3.84 17.07
CA ALA A 172 2.91 -4.05 16.18
C ALA A 172 2.89 -3.01 15.04
N PHE A 173 1.72 -2.77 14.45
CA PHE A 173 1.57 -1.76 13.40
C PHE A 173 1.83 -0.34 13.90
N VAL A 174 1.39 0.01 15.12
CA VAL A 174 1.72 1.29 15.74
C VAL A 174 3.24 1.43 15.95
N ALA A 175 3.90 0.40 16.47
CA ALA A 175 5.35 0.42 16.68
C ALA A 175 6.13 0.59 15.36
N LEU A 176 5.80 -0.19 14.33
CA LEU A 176 6.46 -0.09 13.03
C LEU A 176 6.16 1.25 12.32
N THR A 177 4.95 1.79 12.46
CA THR A 177 4.59 3.13 11.97
C THR A 177 5.42 4.20 12.66
N ALA A 178 5.60 4.11 13.99
CA ALA A 178 6.41 5.06 14.75
C ALA A 178 7.89 5.03 14.30
N GLU A 179 8.45 3.85 14.05
CA GLU A 179 9.81 3.74 13.49
C GLU A 179 9.91 4.36 12.09
N ALA A 180 8.92 4.10 11.22
CA ALA A 180 8.91 4.68 9.88
C ALA A 180 8.78 6.22 9.93
N LEU A 181 7.99 6.76 10.87
CA LEU A 181 7.86 8.20 11.10
C LEU A 181 9.16 8.83 11.62
N LYS A 182 9.87 8.17 12.54
CA LYS A 182 11.19 8.64 13.03
C LYS A 182 12.20 8.72 11.88
N LEU A 183 12.27 7.68 11.04
CA LEU A 183 13.15 7.70 9.86
C LEU A 183 12.76 8.79 8.88
N PHE A 184 11.47 9.00 8.66
CA PHE A 184 10.96 10.06 7.80
C PHE A 184 11.38 11.45 8.33
N GLN A 185 11.12 11.72 9.62
CA GLN A 185 11.51 12.96 10.30
C GLN A 185 13.01 13.24 10.21
N ALA A 186 13.84 12.23 10.47
CA ALA A 186 15.30 12.34 10.38
C ALA A 186 15.81 12.62 8.96
N SER A 187 15.01 12.27 7.94
CA SER A 187 15.34 12.47 6.53
C SER A 187 14.84 13.80 5.96
N LEU A 188 14.06 14.56 6.74
CA LEU A 188 13.60 15.89 6.33
C LEU A 188 14.74 16.92 6.42
N PRO A 189 14.78 17.92 5.51
CA PRO A 189 15.65 19.07 5.67
C PRO A 189 15.40 19.76 7.02
N PRO A 190 16.42 20.35 7.69
CA PRO A 190 16.28 21.01 8.99
C PRO A 190 15.22 22.13 9.04
N GLN A 191 14.85 22.68 7.89
CA GLN A 191 13.88 23.77 7.74
C GLN A 191 12.49 23.27 7.28
N SER A 192 12.27 21.96 7.20
CA SER A 192 11.00 21.40 6.75
C SER A 192 9.87 21.72 7.71
N THR A 193 8.77 22.26 7.20
CA THR A 193 7.54 22.51 7.96
C THR A 193 6.49 21.42 7.75
N LEU A 194 6.82 20.35 7.03
CA LEU A 194 5.86 19.32 6.58
C LEU A 194 5.11 18.65 7.73
N LEU A 195 5.72 18.54 8.91
CA LEU A 195 5.12 17.94 10.10
C LEU A 195 4.85 18.95 11.23
N ALA A 196 5.02 20.26 10.97
CA ALA A 196 4.89 21.30 11.99
C ALA A 196 3.42 21.69 12.30
N GLN A 197 2.44 21.15 11.56
CA GLN A 197 1.03 21.52 11.70
C GLN A 197 0.17 20.35 12.20
N GLN A 198 0.17 20.10 13.52
CA GLN A 198 -0.94 19.41 14.21
C GLN A 198 -1.15 19.96 15.64
N ALA A 199 -0.87 21.24 15.87
CA ALA A 199 -1.27 21.90 17.11
C ALA A 199 -2.46 22.83 16.86
N SER A 200 -3.54 22.59 17.60
CA SER A 200 -4.77 23.40 17.77
C SER A 200 -5.92 23.23 16.77
N ALA A 201 -6.77 22.21 17.01
CA ALA A 201 -8.20 22.41 16.93
C ALA A 201 -8.78 22.29 18.36
N PRO A 202 -9.38 23.34 18.93
CA PRO A 202 -10.07 23.21 20.21
C PRO A 202 -11.32 22.37 19.98
N ALA A 203 -11.46 21.28 20.74
CA ALA A 203 -12.70 20.54 20.83
C ALA A 203 -13.76 21.41 21.48
N THR A 204 -14.59 22.10 20.69
CA THR A 204 -15.84 22.67 21.18
C THR A 204 -16.79 21.53 21.52
N MET A 205 -16.82 21.15 22.80
CA MET A 205 -17.95 20.48 23.40
C MET A 205 -19.18 21.39 23.32
N ALA A 206 -20.12 21.09 22.43
CA ALA A 206 -21.47 21.61 22.52
C ALA A 206 -22.36 20.46 23.02
N MET A 207 -22.54 20.39 24.35
CA MET A 207 -23.72 19.74 24.90
C MET A 207 -24.90 20.70 24.73
N ALA A 208 -25.95 20.22 24.08
CA ALA A 208 -27.28 20.82 24.18
C ALA A 208 -28.31 19.69 24.02
N GLU A 209 -28.72 19.11 25.15
CA GLU A 209 -30.00 18.42 25.28
C GLU A 209 -31.09 19.48 25.56
N PRO A 210 -32.31 19.29 25.05
CA PRO A 210 -33.52 19.69 25.75
C PRO A 210 -34.09 18.55 26.60
#